data_AF-A0A9P5GQS3-F1
#
_entry.id   AF-A0A9P5GQS3-F1
#
_cell.length_a   1.000
_cell.length_b   1.000
_cell.length_c   1.000
_cell.angle_alpha   90.00
_cell.angle_beta   90.00
_cell.angle_gamma   90.00
#
_symmetry.space_group_name_H-M   'P 1'
#
loop_
_entity.id
_entity.type
_entity.pdbx_description
1 polymer ?
#
loop_
_entity_poly.entity_id
_entity_poly.type
_entity_poly.pdbx_seq_one_letter_code
_entity_poly.pdbx_strand_id
1 'polypeptide(L)'
;MPDNEDARTWFNCVEEMVFIDDDFNSDLTYQSSGNIAIQRRKIQAVQAAYIVCLYQNWEGADASKSRIRRYRFATLVSTARDIGITAARHLNYSELGRHEFEWKEYAAREELIRLFTWIFLLDSAFVIFNNLPPRMVIKEIRMHMATPEACFQATTADQCHHQIQLFLPARSLYWTTSFRGSFESLCKDDLSVNIRDLLATLGPLNLFALTSAIHSQIFQFRSAVGSFQLRAPIQNALRNWRDIWQLFSSTFPQGITPHVTIEDPQIQPEELWKRMGFSRYAPEYWLLAHLMADRLAVPGTSKPENELEPLDEGPLDPILNRYDQTSMRQVNDLIMGFQTFQI
;
A
#
# COMPACT_ATOMS: atom_id res chain seq x y z
N MET A 1 24.88 11.63 14.61
CA MET A 1 24.85 12.27 13.28
C MET A 1 25.92 11.79 12.29
N PRO A 2 27.13 11.28 12.65
CA PRO A 2 28.05 10.75 11.65
C PRO A 2 27.52 9.48 10.95
N ASP A 3 26.86 8.59 11.69
CA ASP A 3 26.38 7.30 11.15
C ASP A 3 25.44 7.42 9.94
N ASN A 4 24.58 8.44 9.91
CA ASN A 4 23.65 8.65 8.78
C ASN A 4 24.37 9.16 7.53
N GLU A 5 25.38 10.01 7.69
CA GLU A 5 26.18 10.50 6.57
C GLU A 5 27.08 9.39 6.04
N ASP A 6 27.69 8.61 6.94
CA ASP A 6 28.49 7.44 6.60
C ASP A 6 27.66 6.38 5.86
N ALA A 7 26.42 6.12 6.31
CA ALA A 7 25.51 5.18 5.65
C ALA A 7 25.18 5.61 4.20
N ARG A 8 25.00 6.91 3.94
CA ARG A 8 24.69 7.43 2.59
C ARG A 8 25.79 7.13 1.57
N THR A 9 27.04 7.01 2.01
CA THR A 9 28.16 6.64 1.11
C THR A 9 27.98 5.26 0.49
N TRP A 10 27.26 4.36 1.17
CA TRP A 10 27.04 2.98 0.74
C TRP A 10 25.80 2.77 -0.13
N PHE A 11 24.91 3.76 -0.22
CA PHE A 11 23.60 3.61 -0.87
C PHE A 11 23.69 3.08 -2.30
N ASN A 12 24.57 3.66 -3.12
CA ASN A 12 24.71 3.22 -4.52
C ASN A 12 25.34 1.82 -4.62
N CYS A 13 26.32 1.50 -3.76
CA CYS A 13 26.93 0.17 -3.75
C CYS A 13 25.91 -0.90 -3.36
N VAL A 14 25.13 -0.67 -2.31
CA VAL A 14 24.08 -1.59 -1.85
C VAL A 14 22.98 -1.72 -2.90
N GLU A 15 22.59 -0.62 -3.55
CA GLU A 15 21.64 -0.68 -4.67
C GLU A 15 22.15 -1.61 -5.77
N GLU A 16 23.37 -1.42 -6.26
CA GLU A 16 23.90 -2.28 -7.32
C GLU A 16 23.99 -3.75 -6.85
N MET A 17 24.50 -4.01 -5.65
CA MET A 17 24.61 -5.37 -5.10
C MET A 17 23.27 -6.10 -5.06
N VAL A 18 22.21 -5.42 -4.61
CA VAL A 18 20.88 -6.02 -4.48
C VAL A 18 20.25 -6.28 -5.85
N PHE A 19 20.44 -5.38 -6.82
CA PHE A 19 19.83 -5.55 -8.14
C PHE A 19 20.61 -6.46 -9.09
N ILE A 20 21.86 -6.79 -8.80
CA ILE A 20 22.62 -7.84 -9.49
C ILE A 20 22.55 -9.20 -8.79
N ASP A 21 21.88 -9.28 -7.63
CA ASP A 21 21.78 -10.51 -6.84
C ASP A 21 21.11 -11.64 -7.64
N ASP A 22 21.70 -12.84 -7.56
CA ASP A 22 21.25 -14.00 -8.32
C ASP A 22 19.86 -14.47 -7.86
N ASP A 23 19.58 -14.46 -6.55
CA ASP A 23 18.27 -14.83 -6.03
C ASP A 23 17.21 -13.79 -6.47
N PHE A 24 17.54 -12.49 -6.53
CA PHE A 24 16.65 -11.47 -7.07
C PHE A 24 16.34 -11.68 -8.56
N ASN A 25 17.36 -11.98 -9.37
CA ASN A 25 17.24 -12.14 -10.82
C ASN A 25 16.86 -13.56 -11.28
N SER A 26 16.75 -14.54 -10.38
CA SER A 26 16.40 -15.92 -10.75
C SER A 26 14.95 -16.03 -11.25
N ASP A 27 14.69 -16.89 -12.24
CA ASP A 27 13.34 -17.27 -12.73
C ASP A 27 12.54 -18.17 -11.77
N LEU A 28 13.00 -18.30 -10.51
CA LEU A 28 12.33 -19.12 -9.51
C LEU A 28 10.96 -18.52 -9.15
N THR A 29 9.91 -19.19 -9.62
CA THR A 29 8.53 -18.88 -9.25
C THR A 29 8.26 -19.34 -7.82
N TYR A 30 7.47 -18.57 -7.06
CA TYR A 30 7.05 -19.01 -5.74
C TYR A 30 6.04 -20.15 -5.87
N GLN A 31 6.43 -21.32 -5.38
CA GLN A 31 5.59 -22.51 -5.36
C GLN A 31 5.24 -22.82 -3.91
N SER A 32 3.96 -22.80 -3.54
CA SER A 32 3.50 -23.09 -2.18
C SER A 32 4.03 -24.39 -1.55
N SER A 33 4.40 -25.39 -2.36
CA SER A 33 4.95 -26.69 -1.93
C SER A 33 6.46 -26.84 -2.17
N GLY A 34 7.13 -25.77 -2.61
CA GLY A 34 8.56 -25.76 -2.89
C GLY A 34 9.42 -25.81 -1.64
N ASN A 35 10.74 -25.93 -1.83
CA ASN A 35 11.70 -25.87 -0.73
C ASN A 35 11.61 -24.50 -0.03
N ILE A 36 11.11 -24.48 1.21
CA ILE A 36 10.94 -23.28 2.04
C ILE A 36 12.22 -22.43 2.11
N ALA A 37 13.40 -23.05 2.12
CA ALA A 37 14.66 -22.32 2.17
C ALA A 37 14.91 -21.50 0.88
N ILE A 38 14.57 -22.05 -0.29
CA ILE A 38 14.71 -21.35 -1.57
C ILE A 38 13.71 -20.19 -1.66
N GLN A 39 12.45 -20.42 -1.26
CA GLN A 39 11.43 -19.37 -1.20
C GLN A 39 11.85 -18.23 -0.28
N ARG A 40 12.42 -18.56 0.90
CA ARG A 40 12.87 -17.56 1.86
C ARG A 40 13.97 -16.68 1.28
N ARG A 41 14.96 -17.25 0.58
CA ARG A 41 16.00 -16.45 -0.08
C ARG A 41 15.43 -15.50 -1.12
N LYS A 42 14.52 -15.99 -1.97
CA LYS A 42 13.84 -15.14 -2.97
C LYS A 42 13.06 -14.01 -2.31
N ILE A 43 12.30 -14.29 -1.26
CA ILE A 43 11.56 -13.28 -0.49
C ILE A 43 12.54 -12.23 0.09
N GLN A 44 13.64 -12.67 0.70
CA GLN A 44 14.66 -11.77 1.27
C GLN A 44 15.33 -10.89 0.22
N ALA A 45 15.63 -11.43 -0.96
CA ALA A 45 16.19 -10.67 -2.07
C ALA A 45 15.22 -9.56 -2.54
N VAL A 46 13.91 -9.87 -2.64
CA VAL A 46 12.89 -8.87 -2.99
C VAL A 46 12.64 -7.86 -1.86
N GLN A 47 12.69 -8.29 -0.59
CA GLN A 47 12.66 -7.40 0.57
C GLN A 47 13.82 -6.40 0.52
N ALA A 48 15.04 -6.87 0.23
CA ALA A 48 16.21 -6.02 0.07
C ALA A 48 16.01 -5.00 -1.08
N ALA A 49 15.52 -5.44 -2.23
CA ALA A 49 15.25 -4.56 -3.38
C ALA A 49 14.17 -3.51 -3.08
N TYR A 50 13.14 -3.88 -2.32
CA TYR A 50 12.14 -2.94 -1.82
C TYR A 50 12.75 -1.90 -0.87
N ILE A 51 13.55 -2.33 0.10
CA ILE A 51 14.23 -1.42 1.05
C ILE A 51 15.13 -0.43 0.30
N VAL A 52 15.90 -0.91 -0.70
CA VAL A 52 16.70 -0.06 -1.59
C VAL A 52 15.85 0.99 -2.29
N CYS A 53 14.75 0.57 -2.93
CA CYS A 53 13.82 1.51 -3.57
C CYS A 53 13.30 2.55 -2.57
N LEU A 54 12.98 2.12 -1.35
CA LEU A 54 12.43 2.99 -0.32
C LEU A 54 13.45 4.05 0.12
N TYR A 55 14.63 3.65 0.62
CA TYR A 55 15.57 4.64 1.15
C TYR A 55 16.17 5.51 0.06
N GLN A 56 16.48 4.99 -1.14
CA GLN A 56 17.00 5.82 -2.24
C GLN A 56 15.96 6.84 -2.72
N ASN A 57 14.67 6.51 -2.64
CA ASN A 57 13.61 7.44 -3.02
C ASN A 57 13.50 8.65 -2.07
N TRP A 58 13.71 8.44 -0.76
CA TRP A 58 13.54 9.51 0.23
C TRP A 58 14.87 10.22 0.53
N GLU A 59 15.94 9.46 0.73
CA GLU A 59 17.24 9.93 1.22
C GLU A 59 18.33 10.00 0.13
N GLY A 60 18.09 9.42 -1.05
CA GLY A 60 19.06 9.43 -2.15
C GLY A 60 19.25 10.79 -2.82
N ALA A 61 20.31 10.93 -3.59
CA ALA A 61 20.49 12.07 -4.49
C ALA A 61 19.41 12.11 -5.58
N ASP A 62 19.17 13.28 -6.20
CA ASP A 62 18.13 13.43 -7.23
C ASP A 62 18.28 12.45 -8.41
N ALA A 63 19.52 12.14 -8.79
CA ALA A 63 19.83 11.12 -9.79
C ALA A 63 19.40 9.71 -9.34
N SER A 64 19.65 9.34 -8.07
CA SER A 64 19.21 8.07 -7.50
C SER A 64 17.70 7.99 -7.38
N LYS A 65 17.04 9.06 -6.90
CA LYS A 65 15.57 9.16 -6.83
C LYS A 65 14.93 8.93 -8.20
N SER A 66 15.47 9.58 -9.23
CA SER A 66 15.00 9.42 -10.61
C SER A 66 15.24 8.00 -11.14
N ARG A 67 16.41 7.42 -10.85
CA ARG A 67 16.76 6.04 -11.25
C ARG A 67 15.85 5.01 -10.60
N ILE A 68 15.51 5.18 -9.32
CA ILE A 68 14.56 4.31 -8.62
C ILE A 68 13.20 4.32 -9.33
N ARG A 69 12.61 5.51 -9.52
CA ARG A 69 11.27 5.62 -10.11
C ARG A 69 11.22 5.14 -11.55
N ARG A 70 12.25 5.42 -12.34
CA ARG A 70 12.26 5.11 -13.78
C ARG A 70 12.67 3.68 -14.10
N TYR A 71 13.57 3.08 -13.33
CA TYR A 71 14.16 1.78 -13.65
C TYR A 71 13.99 0.76 -12.54
N ARG A 72 14.62 0.96 -11.38
CA ARG A 72 14.73 -0.08 -10.33
C ARG A 72 13.37 -0.55 -9.81
N PHE A 73 12.45 0.38 -9.62
CA PHE A 73 11.12 0.03 -9.14
C PHE A 73 10.31 -0.75 -10.18
N ALA A 74 10.49 -0.49 -11.47
CA ALA A 74 9.86 -1.28 -12.52
C ALA A 74 10.38 -2.73 -12.51
N THR A 75 11.69 -2.92 -12.31
CA THR A 75 12.28 -4.26 -12.11
C THR A 75 11.69 -4.95 -10.88
N LEU A 76 11.61 -4.26 -9.75
CA LEU A 76 10.99 -4.79 -8.52
C LEU A 76 9.55 -5.25 -8.74
N VAL A 77 8.73 -4.46 -9.44
CA VAL A 77 7.34 -4.82 -9.77
C VAL A 77 7.30 -6.03 -10.71
N SER A 78 8.21 -6.14 -11.67
CA SER A 78 8.31 -7.32 -12.54
C SER A 78 8.61 -8.57 -11.71
N THR A 79 9.65 -8.54 -10.88
CA THR A 79 10.02 -9.67 -10.02
C THR A 79 8.88 -10.05 -9.06
N ALA A 80 8.15 -9.08 -8.52
CA ALA A 80 6.97 -9.33 -7.69
C ALA A 80 5.86 -10.08 -8.46
N ARG A 81 5.64 -9.74 -9.74
CA ARG A 81 4.70 -10.44 -10.62
C ARG A 81 5.16 -11.85 -10.95
N ASP A 82 6.45 -12.06 -11.19
CA ASP A 82 7.03 -13.38 -11.48
C ASP A 82 6.91 -14.34 -10.29
N ILE A 83 7.02 -13.81 -9.07
CA ILE A 83 6.74 -14.55 -7.83
C ILE A 83 5.25 -14.95 -7.76
N GLY A 84 4.35 -14.15 -8.33
CA GLY A 84 2.92 -14.45 -8.39
C GLY A 84 2.14 -13.79 -7.25
N ILE A 85 1.86 -12.49 -7.39
CA ILE A 85 1.08 -11.70 -6.43
C ILE A 85 -0.22 -12.40 -6.02
N THR A 86 -0.92 -13.01 -6.97
CA THR A 86 -2.21 -13.66 -6.72
C THR A 86 -2.12 -14.92 -5.84
N ALA A 87 -0.94 -15.54 -5.76
CA ALA A 87 -0.68 -16.76 -5.00
C ALA A 87 -0.40 -16.48 -3.51
N ALA A 88 -0.17 -15.22 -3.13
CA ALA A 88 0.05 -14.81 -1.75
C ALA A 88 -1.28 -14.85 -0.95
N ARG A 89 -1.63 -16.04 -0.46
CA ARG A 89 -2.86 -16.29 0.29
C ARG A 89 -2.58 -17.22 1.44
N HIS A 90 -3.20 -16.95 2.58
CA HIS A 90 -3.19 -17.85 3.73
C HIS A 90 -4.10 -19.05 3.52
N LEU A 91 -3.74 -20.17 4.14
CA LEU A 91 -4.69 -21.23 4.46
C LEU A 91 -5.62 -20.75 5.59
N ASN A 92 -6.76 -21.42 5.78
CA ASN A 92 -7.58 -21.19 6.97
C ASN A 92 -6.94 -21.85 8.19
N TYR A 93 -5.90 -21.22 8.74
CA TYR A 93 -5.13 -21.73 9.87
C TYR A 93 -5.98 -21.92 11.14
N SER A 94 -7.15 -21.30 11.21
CA SER A 94 -8.08 -21.47 12.33
C SER A 94 -8.82 -22.81 12.32
N GLU A 95 -8.85 -23.51 11.18
CA GLU A 95 -9.37 -24.88 11.10
C GLU A 95 -8.34 -25.93 11.53
N LEU A 96 -7.06 -25.55 11.59
CA LEU A 96 -5.97 -26.44 11.91
C LEU A 96 -5.78 -26.54 13.42
N GLY A 97 -5.61 -27.77 13.91
CA GLY A 97 -5.11 -28.01 15.25
C GLY A 97 -3.70 -27.45 15.40
N ARG A 98 -3.30 -27.12 16.64
CA ARG A 98 -1.97 -26.53 16.88
C ARG A 98 -0.82 -27.40 16.34
N HIS A 99 -0.95 -28.71 16.41
CA HIS A 99 0.04 -29.67 15.92
C HIS A 99 0.16 -29.72 14.38
N GLU A 100 -0.84 -29.25 13.65
CA GLU A 100 -0.86 -29.14 12.19
C GLU A 100 -0.43 -27.75 11.70
N PHE A 101 -0.31 -26.78 12.62
CA PHE A 101 0.06 -25.41 12.30
C PHE A 101 1.56 -25.28 12.02
N GLU A 102 1.89 -25.20 10.74
CA GLU A 102 3.24 -24.92 10.24
C GLU A 102 3.55 -23.41 10.26
N TRP A 103 4.10 -22.95 11.39
CA TRP A 103 4.36 -21.51 11.61
C TRP A 103 5.29 -20.88 10.57
N LYS A 104 6.29 -21.62 10.07
CA LYS A 104 7.20 -21.14 9.02
C LYS A 104 6.49 -20.89 7.69
N GLU A 105 5.49 -21.71 7.37
CA GLU A 105 4.68 -21.54 6.16
C GLU A 105 3.78 -20.30 6.28
N TYR A 106 3.11 -20.14 7.44
CA TYR A 106 2.34 -18.93 7.74
C TYR A 106 3.21 -17.67 7.61
N ALA A 107 4.40 -17.67 8.25
CA ALA A 107 5.32 -16.55 8.23
C ALA A 107 5.75 -16.18 6.81
N ALA A 108 6.13 -17.16 5.98
CA ALA A 108 6.53 -16.92 4.59
C ALA A 108 5.39 -16.29 3.75
N ARG A 109 4.14 -16.75 3.94
CA ARG A 109 2.97 -16.18 3.25
C ARG A 109 2.67 -14.76 3.74
N GLU A 110 2.72 -14.53 5.05
CA GLU A 110 2.46 -13.21 5.64
C GLU A 110 3.53 -12.20 5.22
N GLU A 111 4.81 -12.59 5.24
CA GLU A 111 5.93 -11.78 4.75
C GLU A 111 5.70 -11.38 3.29
N LEU A 112 5.23 -12.32 2.45
CA LEU A 112 4.96 -12.06 1.04
C LEU A 112 3.78 -11.10 0.82
N ILE A 113 2.67 -11.30 1.55
CA ILE A 113 1.49 -10.41 1.51
C ILE A 113 1.87 -8.99 1.92
N ARG A 114 2.61 -8.85 3.02
CA ARG A 114 3.08 -7.55 3.50
C ARG A 114 4.06 -6.90 2.54
N LEU A 115 5.00 -7.66 1.97
CA LEU A 115 5.93 -7.15 0.96
C LEU A 115 5.21 -6.60 -0.26
N PHE A 116 4.25 -7.33 -0.83
CA PHE A 116 3.46 -6.84 -1.95
C PHE A 116 2.59 -5.64 -1.59
N THR A 117 2.06 -5.60 -0.36
CA THR A 117 1.33 -4.43 0.15
C THR A 117 2.25 -3.21 0.19
N TRP A 118 3.47 -3.37 0.68
CA TRP A 118 4.47 -2.31 0.76
C TRP A 118 4.98 -1.84 -0.61
N ILE A 119 5.17 -2.75 -1.58
CA ILE A 119 5.49 -2.40 -2.97
C ILE A 119 4.35 -1.58 -3.57
N PHE A 120 3.09 -2.00 -3.36
CA PHE A 120 1.92 -1.25 -3.82
C PHE A 120 1.85 0.14 -3.19
N LEU A 121 2.10 0.27 -1.88
CA LEU A 121 2.11 1.55 -1.19
C LEU A 121 3.20 2.49 -1.72
N LEU A 122 4.38 1.96 -2.09
CA LEU A 122 5.43 2.76 -2.71
C LEU A 122 5.05 3.20 -4.14
N ASP A 123 4.38 2.34 -4.92
CA ASP A 123 3.81 2.72 -6.22
C ASP A 123 2.79 3.86 -6.06
N SER A 124 1.87 3.74 -5.10
CA SER A 124 0.91 4.80 -4.78
C SER A 124 1.59 6.09 -4.32
N ALA A 125 2.71 6.02 -3.59
CA ALA A 125 3.48 7.21 -3.24
C ALA A 125 4.01 7.94 -4.49
N PHE A 126 4.45 7.20 -5.53
CA PHE A 126 4.85 7.82 -6.80
C PHE A 126 3.68 8.46 -7.55
N VAL A 127 2.49 7.89 -7.46
CA VAL A 127 1.27 8.50 -7.99
C VAL A 127 0.99 9.83 -7.30
N ILE A 128 1.04 9.85 -5.96
CA ILE A 128 0.69 11.01 -5.14
C ILE A 128 1.74 12.11 -5.27
N PHE A 129 3.02 11.79 -5.07
CA PHE A 129 4.08 12.79 -4.91
C PHE A 129 4.80 13.16 -6.20
N ASN A 130 4.82 12.25 -7.18
CA ASN A 130 5.54 12.46 -8.44
C ASN A 130 4.62 12.48 -9.66
N ASN A 131 3.30 12.36 -9.48
CA ASN A 131 2.32 12.32 -10.56
C ASN A 131 2.67 11.28 -11.64
N LEU A 132 3.22 10.15 -11.21
CA LEU A 132 3.55 9.03 -12.10
C LEU A 132 2.35 8.11 -12.24
N PRO A 133 2.18 7.45 -13.41
CA PRO A 133 1.15 6.43 -13.55
C PRO A 133 1.44 5.26 -12.60
N PRO A 134 0.39 4.67 -12.00
CA PRO A 134 0.55 3.47 -11.19
C PRO A 134 1.10 2.34 -12.05
N ARG A 135 2.16 1.68 -11.57
CA ARG A 135 2.75 0.51 -12.24
C ARG A 135 2.06 -0.77 -11.83
N MET A 136 1.38 -0.78 -10.67
CA MET A 136 0.56 -1.89 -10.20
C MET A 136 -0.93 -1.60 -10.42
N VAL A 137 -1.67 -2.58 -10.91
CA VAL A 137 -3.11 -2.44 -11.16
C VAL A 137 -3.88 -3.12 -10.05
N ILE A 138 -4.92 -2.48 -9.50
CA ILE A 138 -5.72 -3.09 -8.40
C ILE A 138 -6.29 -4.46 -8.80
N LYS A 139 -6.61 -4.66 -10.09
CA LYS A 139 -7.13 -5.92 -10.64
C LYS A 139 -6.19 -7.13 -10.48
N GLU A 140 -4.87 -6.93 -10.47
CA GLU A 140 -3.89 -8.01 -10.26
C GLU A 140 -3.65 -8.34 -8.78
N ILE A 141 -3.99 -7.44 -7.85
CA ILE A 141 -3.74 -7.61 -6.41
C ILE A 141 -4.84 -8.49 -5.77
N ARG A 142 -4.80 -9.79 -6.09
CA ARG A 142 -5.79 -10.80 -5.62
C ARG A 142 -5.27 -11.63 -4.42
N MET A 143 -4.26 -11.13 -3.73
CA MET A 143 -3.75 -11.68 -2.46
C MET A 143 -4.72 -11.42 -1.30
N HIS A 144 -4.53 -12.13 -0.20
CA HIS A 144 -5.21 -11.79 1.07
C HIS A 144 -4.71 -10.46 1.63
N MET A 145 -5.49 -9.88 2.53
CA MET A 145 -5.09 -8.72 3.33
C MET A 145 -4.06 -9.17 4.39
N ALA A 146 -3.21 -8.26 4.86
CA ALA A 146 -2.28 -8.58 5.95
C ALA A 146 -3.06 -8.99 7.22
N THR A 147 -2.58 -9.98 7.95
CA THR A 147 -3.18 -10.37 9.24
C THR A 147 -2.91 -9.32 10.33
N PRO A 148 -3.62 -9.36 11.46
CA PRO A 148 -3.34 -8.44 12.57
C PRO A 148 -1.90 -8.50 13.06
N GLU A 149 -1.37 -7.38 13.55
CA GLU A 149 0.00 -7.29 14.08
C GLU A 149 0.26 -8.29 15.21
N ALA A 150 -0.73 -8.59 16.06
CA ALA A 150 -0.58 -9.61 17.09
C ALA A 150 -0.23 -11.00 16.53
N CYS A 151 -0.69 -11.34 15.32
CA CYS A 151 -0.35 -12.60 14.65
C CYS A 151 1.05 -12.54 14.06
N PHE A 152 1.38 -11.44 13.37
CA PHE A 152 2.66 -11.25 12.69
C PHE A 152 3.84 -11.09 13.66
N GLN A 153 3.64 -10.37 14.75
CA GLN A 153 4.67 -10.05 15.76
C GLN A 153 4.79 -11.12 16.85
N ALA A 154 4.02 -12.21 16.75
CA ALA A 154 4.14 -13.34 17.66
C ALA A 154 5.56 -13.93 17.61
N THR A 155 6.13 -14.22 18.78
CA THR A 155 7.52 -14.71 18.90
C THR A 155 7.62 -16.23 18.97
N THR A 156 6.48 -16.91 19.10
CA THR A 156 6.39 -18.37 19.11
C THR A 156 5.23 -18.83 18.24
N ALA A 157 5.33 -20.07 17.75
CA ALA A 157 4.26 -20.71 16.99
C ALA A 157 2.97 -20.85 17.81
N ASP A 158 3.06 -21.12 19.11
CA ASP A 158 1.90 -21.22 20.01
C ASP A 158 1.20 -19.87 20.17
N GLN A 159 1.97 -18.79 20.36
CA GLN A 159 1.43 -17.45 20.42
C GLN A 159 0.75 -17.09 19.10
N CYS A 160 1.41 -17.33 17.97
CA CYS A 160 0.86 -17.01 16.64
C CYS A 160 -0.46 -17.74 16.38
N HIS A 161 -0.50 -19.06 16.61
CA HIS A 161 -1.72 -19.87 16.46
C HIS A 161 -2.84 -19.37 17.36
N HIS A 162 -2.55 -19.05 18.62
CA HIS A 162 -3.54 -18.50 19.55
C HIS A 162 -4.14 -17.17 19.06
N GLN A 163 -3.29 -16.24 18.58
CA GLN A 163 -3.75 -14.95 18.05
C GLN A 163 -4.61 -15.11 16.79
N ILE A 164 -4.23 -16.03 15.90
CA ILE A 164 -5.03 -16.38 14.71
C ILE A 164 -6.41 -16.90 15.12
N GLN A 165 -6.49 -17.83 16.08
CA GLN A 165 -7.75 -18.38 16.57
C GLN A 165 -8.65 -17.31 17.20
N LEU A 166 -8.05 -16.37 17.94
CA LEU A 166 -8.75 -15.30 18.63
C LEU A 166 -9.33 -14.26 17.66
N PHE A 167 -8.53 -13.80 16.69
CA PHE A 167 -8.87 -12.65 15.85
C PHE A 167 -9.36 -13.01 14.45
N LEU A 168 -9.04 -14.21 13.96
CA LEU A 168 -9.42 -14.71 12.64
C LEU A 168 -10.12 -16.07 12.75
N PRO A 169 -11.28 -16.18 13.43
CA PRO A 169 -11.96 -17.46 13.61
C PRO A 169 -12.24 -18.14 12.26
N ALA A 170 -12.40 -19.47 12.26
CA ALA A 170 -12.53 -20.26 11.02
C ALA A 170 -13.64 -19.77 10.07
N ARG A 171 -14.72 -19.21 10.62
CA ARG A 171 -15.87 -18.65 9.86
C ARG A 171 -15.68 -17.19 9.42
N SER A 172 -14.54 -16.58 9.71
CA SER A 172 -14.26 -15.19 9.33
C SER A 172 -14.28 -15.03 7.82
N LEU A 173 -14.93 -13.98 7.34
CA LEU A 173 -14.92 -13.61 5.92
C LEU A 173 -13.52 -13.25 5.41
N TYR A 174 -12.57 -12.94 6.32
CA TYR A 174 -11.17 -12.69 6.00
C TYR A 174 -10.58 -13.76 5.07
N TRP A 175 -10.84 -15.05 5.35
CA TRP A 175 -10.27 -16.18 4.61
C TRP A 175 -10.69 -16.27 3.14
N THR A 176 -11.72 -15.52 2.74
CA THR A 176 -12.21 -15.44 1.35
C THR A 176 -12.05 -14.04 0.76
N THR A 177 -11.50 -13.11 1.53
CA THR A 177 -11.39 -11.70 1.17
C THR A 177 -10.02 -11.40 0.58
N SER A 178 -10.02 -10.82 -0.61
CA SER A 178 -8.79 -10.35 -1.27
C SER A 178 -8.73 -8.83 -1.28
N PHE A 179 -7.54 -8.26 -1.41
CA PHE A 179 -7.35 -6.82 -1.54
C PHE A 179 -8.24 -6.20 -2.63
N ARG A 180 -8.22 -6.79 -3.82
CA ARG A 180 -9.11 -6.40 -4.91
C ARG A 180 -10.59 -6.43 -4.50
N GLY A 181 -11.06 -7.52 -3.88
CA GLY A 181 -12.46 -7.67 -3.48
C GLY A 181 -12.89 -6.66 -2.41
N SER A 182 -12.00 -6.35 -1.47
CA SER A 182 -12.19 -5.29 -0.49
C SER A 182 -12.36 -3.93 -1.18
N PHE A 183 -11.45 -3.58 -2.09
CA PHE A 183 -11.52 -2.31 -2.80
C PHE A 183 -12.74 -2.20 -3.72
N GLU A 184 -13.08 -3.26 -4.45
CA GLU A 184 -14.31 -3.32 -5.26
C GLU A 184 -15.56 -3.13 -4.39
N SER A 185 -15.55 -3.62 -3.15
CA SER A 185 -16.65 -3.41 -2.19
C SER A 185 -16.70 -1.95 -1.72
N LEU A 186 -15.57 -1.30 -1.48
CA LEU A 186 -15.52 0.14 -1.18
C LEU A 186 -16.16 0.98 -2.28
N CYS A 187 -15.99 0.61 -3.55
CA CYS A 187 -16.55 1.36 -4.68
C CYS A 187 -18.07 1.22 -4.86
N LYS A 188 -18.73 0.31 -4.13
CA LYS A 188 -20.19 0.10 -4.23
C LYS A 188 -20.95 1.15 -3.43
N ASP A 189 -22.13 1.52 -3.93
CA ASP A 189 -22.99 2.46 -3.21
C ASP A 189 -23.60 1.81 -1.96
N ASP A 190 -24.03 0.56 -2.07
CA ASP A 190 -24.55 -0.25 -0.96
C ASP A 190 -23.47 -1.20 -0.42
N LEU A 191 -22.76 -0.75 0.62
CA LEU A 191 -21.80 -1.58 1.36
C LEU A 191 -22.52 -2.25 2.53
N SER A 192 -22.69 -3.57 2.45
CA SER A 192 -23.34 -4.34 3.50
C SER A 192 -22.61 -4.23 4.84
N VAL A 193 -23.39 -4.27 5.93
CA VAL A 193 -22.89 -4.13 7.31
C VAL A 193 -21.80 -5.17 7.61
N ASN A 194 -22.02 -6.44 7.25
CA ASN A 194 -21.03 -7.50 7.48
C ASN A 194 -19.68 -7.23 6.80
N ILE A 195 -19.68 -6.64 5.60
CA ILE A 195 -18.43 -6.29 4.90
C ILE A 195 -17.81 -5.05 5.54
N ARG A 196 -18.61 -4.05 5.92
CA ARG A 196 -18.12 -2.87 6.64
C ARG A 196 -17.41 -3.26 7.94
N ASP A 197 -18.03 -4.12 8.74
CA ASP A 197 -17.48 -4.61 10.01
C ASP A 197 -16.21 -5.42 9.77
N LEU A 198 -16.19 -6.31 8.78
CA LEU A 198 -14.99 -7.05 8.38
C LEU A 198 -13.85 -6.11 8.00
N LEU A 199 -14.10 -5.09 7.18
CA LEU A 199 -13.06 -4.17 6.72
C LEU A 199 -12.52 -3.32 7.88
N ALA A 200 -13.36 -2.98 8.86
CA ALA A 200 -12.92 -2.27 10.06
C ALA A 200 -11.98 -3.12 10.94
N THR A 201 -12.11 -4.45 10.93
CA THR A 201 -11.20 -5.34 11.69
C THR A 201 -9.89 -5.67 10.96
N LEU A 202 -9.65 -5.14 9.76
CA LEU A 202 -8.40 -5.37 9.03
C LEU A 202 -7.23 -4.53 9.57
N GLY A 203 -7.51 -3.48 10.32
CA GLY A 203 -6.50 -2.62 10.92
C GLY A 203 -5.84 -1.61 9.98
N PRO A 204 -4.92 -0.79 10.51
CA PRO A 204 -4.46 0.45 9.88
C PRO A 204 -3.63 0.22 8.62
N LEU A 205 -2.79 -0.82 8.55
CA LEU A 205 -2.00 -1.12 7.34
C LEU A 205 -2.89 -1.38 6.13
N ASN A 206 -3.91 -2.23 6.32
CA ASN A 206 -4.84 -2.60 5.28
C ASN A 206 -5.72 -1.41 4.86
N LEU A 207 -6.22 -0.64 5.84
CA LEU A 207 -7.00 0.57 5.57
C LEU A 207 -6.16 1.64 4.85
N PHE A 208 -4.89 1.80 5.21
CA PHE A 208 -3.95 2.69 4.53
C PHE A 208 -3.73 2.29 3.06
N ALA A 209 -3.59 0.99 2.79
CA ALA A 209 -3.49 0.48 1.43
C ALA A 209 -4.80 0.69 0.63
N LEU A 210 -5.96 0.54 1.25
CA LEU A 210 -7.25 0.84 0.60
C LEU A 210 -7.40 2.33 0.26
N THR A 211 -7.00 3.26 1.13
CA THR A 211 -6.97 4.70 0.80
C THR A 211 -6.01 4.98 -0.36
N SER A 212 -4.84 4.34 -0.35
CA SER A 212 -3.82 4.50 -1.39
C SER A 212 -4.34 4.02 -2.76
N ALA A 213 -5.20 3.00 -2.79
CA ALA A 213 -5.87 2.57 -4.01
C ALA A 213 -6.89 3.59 -4.55
N ILE A 214 -7.50 4.42 -3.70
CA ILE A 214 -8.36 5.53 -4.14
C ILE A 214 -7.53 6.54 -4.96
N HIS A 215 -6.30 6.85 -4.54
CA HIS A 215 -5.39 7.73 -5.30
C HIS A 215 -5.07 7.19 -6.70
N SER A 216 -4.84 5.87 -6.81
CA SER A 216 -4.65 5.24 -8.13
C SER A 216 -5.88 5.36 -9.03
N GLN A 217 -7.10 5.27 -8.47
CA GLN A 217 -8.35 5.49 -9.23
C GLN A 217 -8.54 6.95 -9.63
N ILE A 218 -8.20 7.90 -8.74
CA ILE A 218 -8.22 9.33 -9.05
C ILE A 218 -7.27 9.65 -10.20
N PHE A 219 -6.07 9.08 -10.20
CA PHE A 219 -5.12 9.22 -11.31
C PHE A 219 -5.70 8.68 -12.63
N GLN A 220 -6.33 7.51 -12.61
CA GLN A 220 -6.97 6.94 -13.80
C GLN A 220 -8.12 7.81 -14.30
N PHE A 221 -8.97 8.32 -13.41
CA PHE A 221 -10.04 9.26 -13.77
C PHE A 221 -9.49 10.50 -14.48
N ARG A 222 -8.42 11.09 -13.92
CA ARG A 222 -7.72 12.28 -14.46
C ARG A 222 -7.12 12.04 -15.85
N SER A 223 -6.58 10.85 -16.06
CA SER A 223 -5.77 10.55 -17.25
C SER A 223 -6.59 9.99 -18.41
N ALA A 224 -7.80 9.47 -18.17
CA ALA A 224 -8.63 8.88 -19.21
C ALA A 224 -9.58 9.91 -19.85
N VAL A 225 -9.82 9.76 -21.16
CA VAL A 225 -10.76 10.57 -21.92
C VAL A 225 -12.17 9.99 -21.71
N GLY A 226 -13.12 10.80 -21.24
CA GLY A 226 -14.52 10.37 -21.04
C GLY A 226 -14.80 9.56 -19.76
N SER A 227 -13.96 9.70 -18.72
CA SER A 227 -13.97 8.93 -17.45
C SER A 227 -15.17 9.13 -16.52
N PHE A 228 -16.30 9.69 -16.97
CA PHE A 228 -17.42 10.07 -16.11
C PHE A 228 -17.95 8.90 -15.25
N GLN A 229 -17.82 7.66 -15.73
CA GLN A 229 -18.24 6.44 -15.05
C GLN A 229 -17.42 6.12 -13.77
N LEU A 230 -16.19 6.63 -13.65
CA LEU A 230 -15.31 6.39 -12.50
C LEU A 230 -15.60 7.35 -11.32
N ARG A 231 -16.41 8.40 -11.52
CA ARG A 231 -16.72 9.39 -10.48
C ARG A 231 -17.48 8.80 -9.29
N ALA A 232 -18.61 8.12 -9.56
CA ALA A 232 -19.43 7.54 -8.51
C ALA A 232 -18.67 6.46 -7.70
N PRO A 233 -17.91 5.53 -8.32
CA PRO A 233 -17.03 4.62 -7.60
C PRO A 233 -16.01 5.29 -6.67
N ILE A 234 -15.41 6.41 -7.08
CA ILE A 234 -14.45 7.17 -6.25
C ILE A 234 -15.16 7.78 -5.04
N GLN A 235 -16.32 8.42 -5.26
CA GLN A 235 -17.11 9.02 -4.18
C GLN A 235 -17.60 7.98 -3.17
N ASN A 236 -18.08 6.84 -3.65
CA ASN A 236 -18.48 5.71 -2.82
C ASN A 236 -17.29 5.19 -1.99
N ALA A 237 -16.12 5.00 -2.62
CA ALA A 237 -14.93 4.54 -1.93
C ALA A 237 -14.48 5.51 -0.83
N LEU A 238 -14.49 6.82 -1.09
CA LEU A 238 -14.18 7.85 -0.08
C LEU A 238 -15.16 7.81 1.09
N ARG A 239 -16.47 7.77 0.82
CA ARG A 239 -17.51 7.71 1.86
C ARG A 239 -17.39 6.43 2.69
N ASN A 240 -17.35 5.28 2.03
CA ASN A 240 -17.29 3.97 2.69
C ASN A 240 -15.99 3.82 3.49
N TRP A 241 -14.85 4.25 2.96
CA TRP A 241 -13.59 4.21 3.70
C TRP A 241 -13.65 5.04 4.99
N ARG A 242 -14.20 6.25 4.94
CA ARG A 242 -14.36 7.11 6.13
C ARG A 242 -15.20 6.42 7.19
N ASP A 243 -16.33 5.87 6.80
CA ASP A 243 -17.25 5.20 7.73
C ASP A 243 -16.59 3.94 8.35
N ILE A 244 -15.83 3.17 7.57
CA ILE A 244 -15.03 2.03 8.05
C ILE A 244 -13.94 2.49 9.03
N TRP A 245 -13.22 3.57 8.71
CA TRP A 245 -12.17 4.11 9.56
C TRP A 245 -12.72 4.60 10.91
N GLN A 246 -13.89 5.26 10.89
CA GLN A 246 -14.60 5.67 12.10
C GLN A 246 -15.06 4.47 12.94
N LEU A 247 -15.55 3.42 12.29
CA LEU A 247 -15.92 2.17 12.97
C LEU A 247 -14.69 1.50 13.60
N PHE A 248 -13.57 1.41 12.87
CA PHE A 248 -12.31 0.91 13.40
C PHE A 248 -11.87 1.72 14.63
N SER A 249 -11.84 3.05 14.51
CA SER A 249 -11.39 3.96 15.57
C SER A 249 -12.28 3.95 16.82
N SER A 250 -13.58 3.66 16.67
CA SER A 250 -14.53 3.58 17.78
C SER A 250 -14.56 2.20 18.43
N THR A 251 -14.35 1.13 17.66
CA THR A 251 -14.28 -0.25 18.16
C THR A 251 -12.97 -0.51 18.89
N PHE A 252 -11.89 0.10 18.38
CA PHE A 252 -10.53 -0.03 18.91
C PHE A 252 -10.01 1.38 19.26
N PRO A 253 -10.52 1.99 20.35
CA PRO A 253 -9.96 3.24 20.84
C PRO A 253 -8.48 3.05 21.20
N GLN A 254 -7.72 4.16 21.26
CA GLN A 254 -6.30 4.16 21.59
C GLN A 254 -6.02 3.22 22.80
N GLY A 255 -5.11 2.27 22.60
CA GLY A 255 -4.81 1.16 23.48
C GLY A 255 -4.07 0.01 22.76
N ILE A 256 -3.71 -1.03 23.52
CA ILE A 256 -3.23 -2.29 22.95
C ILE A 256 -4.39 -2.97 22.21
N THR A 257 -4.21 -3.17 20.91
CA THR A 257 -5.20 -3.80 20.02
C THR A 257 -4.52 -4.94 19.25
N PRO A 258 -5.27 -5.83 18.57
CA PRO A 258 -4.67 -6.78 17.63
C PRO A 258 -3.79 -6.14 16.55
N HIS A 259 -3.89 -4.83 16.32
CA HIS A 259 -3.17 -4.11 15.28
C HIS A 259 -2.14 -3.09 15.80
N VAL A 260 -2.10 -2.87 17.11
CA VAL A 260 -1.18 -1.93 17.78
C VAL A 260 -0.74 -2.61 19.06
N THR A 261 0.46 -3.16 19.04
CA THR A 261 0.98 -3.98 20.13
C THR A 261 1.78 -3.18 21.14
N ILE A 262 2.23 -1.96 20.76
CA ILE A 262 2.94 -1.02 21.63
C ILE A 262 2.52 0.42 21.32
N GLU A 263 2.24 1.20 22.36
CA GLU A 263 1.90 2.64 22.28
C GLU A 263 2.94 3.57 22.94
N ASP A 264 3.98 3.01 23.57
CA ASP A 264 4.90 3.75 24.42
C ASP A 264 5.73 4.80 23.62
N PRO A 265 5.72 6.09 24.00
CA PRO A 265 6.60 7.09 23.39
C PRO A 265 8.10 6.87 23.69
N GLN A 266 8.46 6.02 24.66
CA GLN A 266 9.83 5.65 25.03
C GLN A 266 10.20 4.22 24.61
N ILE A 267 9.73 3.78 23.44
CA ILE A 267 10.09 2.48 22.85
C ILE A 267 11.61 2.38 22.64
N GLN A 268 12.19 1.27 23.09
CA GLN A 268 13.58 0.93 22.83
C GLN A 268 13.82 0.74 21.33
N PRO A 269 15.00 1.11 20.78
CA PRO A 269 15.30 1.01 19.36
C PRO A 269 14.97 -0.35 18.72
N GLU A 270 15.25 -1.45 19.44
CA GLU A 270 14.97 -2.83 19.04
C GLU A 270 13.48 -3.20 18.93
N GLU A 271 12.60 -2.40 19.54
CA GLU A 271 11.14 -2.60 19.58
C GLU A 271 10.39 -1.63 18.65
N LEU A 272 11.10 -0.71 17.98
CA LEU A 272 10.51 0.31 17.09
C LEU A 272 9.73 -0.28 15.91
N TRP A 273 9.99 -1.53 15.54
CA TRP A 273 9.27 -2.21 14.46
C TRP A 273 7.86 -2.66 14.88
N LYS A 274 7.55 -2.73 16.18
CA LYS A 274 6.24 -3.17 16.68
C LYS A 274 5.19 -2.05 16.74
N ARG A 275 5.63 -0.79 16.74
CA ARG A 275 4.75 0.39 16.83
C ARG A 275 3.85 0.54 15.61
N MET A 276 2.77 1.31 15.75
CA MET A 276 2.02 1.78 14.58
C MET A 276 2.92 2.69 13.72
N GLY A 277 3.31 2.16 12.56
CA GLY A 277 4.19 2.83 11.61
C GLY A 277 3.49 3.95 10.83
N PHE A 278 3.92 4.14 9.58
CA PHE A 278 3.43 5.22 8.72
C PHE A 278 1.91 5.15 8.44
N SER A 279 1.31 3.96 8.54
CA SER A 279 -0.13 3.72 8.33
C SER A 279 -1.05 4.49 9.28
N ARG A 280 -0.52 5.03 10.38
CA ARG A 280 -1.28 5.92 11.28
C ARG A 280 -1.82 7.18 10.58
N TYR A 281 -1.16 7.60 9.49
CA TYR A 281 -1.52 8.78 8.70
C TYR A 281 -2.55 8.50 7.60
N ALA A 282 -3.26 7.36 7.67
CA ALA A 282 -4.30 7.04 6.69
C ALA A 282 -5.42 8.09 6.58
N PRO A 283 -5.87 8.75 7.66
CA PRO A 283 -6.84 9.85 7.57
C PRO A 283 -6.35 11.01 6.73
N GLU A 284 -5.08 11.40 6.83
CA GLU A 284 -4.48 12.49 6.06
C GLU A 284 -4.40 12.13 4.57
N TYR A 285 -4.08 10.88 4.25
CA TYR A 285 -4.12 10.38 2.88
C TYR A 285 -5.55 10.36 2.32
N TRP A 286 -6.55 10.10 3.16
CA TRP A 286 -7.95 10.15 2.76
C TRP A 286 -8.40 11.58 2.51
N LEU A 287 -8.02 12.53 3.39
CA LEU A 287 -8.28 13.96 3.20
C LEU A 287 -7.70 14.45 1.87
N LEU A 288 -6.46 14.05 1.55
CA LEU A 288 -5.84 14.38 0.28
C LEU A 288 -6.62 13.77 -0.90
N ALA A 289 -7.02 12.50 -0.83
CA ALA A 289 -7.82 11.87 -1.88
C ALA A 289 -9.17 12.57 -2.08
N HIS A 290 -9.83 12.93 -0.98
CA HIS A 290 -11.09 13.67 -1.00
C HIS A 290 -10.93 15.03 -1.67
N LEU A 291 -9.90 15.79 -1.29
CA LEU A 291 -9.56 17.07 -1.90
C LEU A 291 -9.32 16.95 -3.41
N MET A 292 -8.56 15.94 -3.82
CA MET A 292 -8.30 15.69 -5.25
C MET A 292 -9.60 15.34 -5.98
N ALA A 293 -10.47 14.51 -5.39
CA ALA A 293 -11.76 14.14 -5.98
C ALA A 293 -12.74 15.32 -6.08
N ASP A 294 -12.76 16.22 -5.11
CA ASP A 294 -13.60 17.44 -5.15
C ASP A 294 -13.17 18.37 -6.29
N ARG A 295 -11.86 18.50 -6.56
CA ARG A 295 -11.37 19.29 -7.69
C ARG A 295 -11.75 18.69 -9.05
N LEU A 296 -11.95 17.37 -9.13
CA LEU A 296 -12.49 16.72 -10.32
C LEU A 296 -13.97 17.00 -10.56
N ALA A 297 -14.70 17.38 -9.51
CA ALA A 297 -16.13 17.67 -9.59
C ALA A 297 -16.44 19.07 -10.15
N VAL A 298 -15.47 19.99 -10.13
CA VAL A 298 -15.62 21.35 -10.66
C VAL A 298 -15.52 21.27 -12.19
N PRO A 299 -16.60 21.57 -12.95
CA PRO A 299 -16.52 21.60 -14.40
C PRO A 299 -15.51 22.67 -14.80
N GLY A 300 -14.41 22.27 -15.44
CA GLY A 300 -13.61 23.22 -16.21
C GLY A 300 -14.54 23.88 -17.22
N THR A 301 -14.48 25.20 -17.35
CA THR A 301 -15.20 25.99 -18.36
C THR A 301 -15.11 25.28 -19.71
N SER A 302 -16.21 24.64 -20.12
CA SER A 302 -16.28 23.87 -21.36
C SER A 302 -16.10 24.80 -22.54
N LYS A 303 -14.93 24.77 -23.19
CA LYS A 303 -14.78 25.30 -24.55
C LYS A 303 -15.63 24.44 -25.50
N PRO A 304 -16.19 25.02 -26.59
CA PRO A 304 -17.09 24.30 -27.49
C PRO A 304 -16.42 23.06 -28.11
N GLU A 305 -17.19 21.97 -28.19
CA GLU A 305 -16.76 20.59 -28.53
C GLU A 305 -16.13 20.39 -29.92
N ASN A 306 -15.94 21.45 -30.72
CA ASN A 306 -15.58 21.39 -32.14
C ASN A 306 -14.22 22.01 -32.52
N GLU A 307 -13.38 22.42 -31.55
CA GLU A 307 -12.06 22.96 -31.84
C GLU A 307 -10.96 22.07 -31.22
N LEU A 308 -9.99 21.66 -32.05
CA LEU A 308 -8.76 21.03 -31.56
C LEU A 308 -7.99 22.06 -30.72
N GLU A 309 -7.58 21.68 -29.51
CA GLU A 309 -6.84 22.59 -28.63
C GLU A 309 -5.50 23.02 -29.26
N PRO A 310 -5.16 24.32 -29.24
CA PRO A 310 -3.84 24.80 -29.62
C PRO A 310 -2.75 24.18 -28.73
N LEU A 311 -1.59 23.87 -29.32
CA LEU A 311 -0.45 23.19 -28.68
C LEU A 311 0.01 23.83 -27.34
N ASP A 312 -0.21 25.13 -27.13
CA ASP A 312 0.25 25.89 -25.96
C ASP A 312 -0.87 26.25 -24.96
N GLU A 313 -2.14 25.90 -25.22
CA GLU A 313 -3.29 26.30 -24.39
C GLU A 313 -4.12 25.12 -23.85
N GLY A 314 -3.51 23.95 -23.66
CA GLY A 314 -4.17 22.85 -22.97
C GLY A 314 -4.45 23.22 -21.50
N PRO A 315 -5.62 22.88 -20.94
CA PRO A 315 -5.93 23.15 -19.54
C PRO A 315 -4.91 22.44 -18.65
N LEU A 316 -4.18 23.22 -17.85
CA LEU A 316 -3.30 22.68 -16.82
C LEU A 316 -4.13 21.79 -15.88
N ASP A 317 -3.68 20.56 -15.66
CA ASP A 317 -4.31 19.65 -14.68
C ASP A 317 -4.44 20.40 -13.33
N PRO A 318 -5.66 20.63 -12.82
CA PRO A 318 -5.91 21.48 -11.66
C PRO A 318 -5.46 20.83 -10.33
N ILE A 319 -4.96 19.59 -10.39
CA ILE A 319 -4.55 18.79 -9.23
C ILE A 319 -3.03 18.61 -9.22
N LEU A 320 -2.45 17.98 -10.24
CA LEU A 320 -0.98 17.84 -10.39
C LEU A 320 -0.60 17.97 -11.87
N ASN A 321 0.14 19.03 -12.20
CA ASN A 321 0.53 19.33 -13.59
C ASN A 321 1.99 18.99 -13.92
N ARG A 322 2.82 18.64 -12.92
CA ARG A 322 4.24 18.34 -13.14
C ARG A 322 4.51 16.85 -13.00
N TYR A 323 4.91 16.25 -14.12
CA TYR A 323 5.29 14.85 -14.21
C TYR A 323 6.69 14.61 -13.63
N ASP A 324 6.84 13.55 -12.82
CA ASP A 324 8.10 13.04 -12.27
C ASP A 324 8.96 14.07 -11.49
N GLN A 325 8.32 15.08 -10.90
CA GLN A 325 9.05 16.10 -10.12
C GLN A 325 9.46 15.55 -8.75
N THR A 326 10.70 15.78 -8.33
CA THR A 326 11.27 15.27 -7.06
C THR A 326 11.01 16.17 -5.85
N SER A 327 10.63 17.43 -6.05
CA SER A 327 10.64 18.43 -4.97
C SER A 327 9.39 18.42 -4.07
N MET A 328 8.38 17.59 -4.36
CA MET A 328 7.09 17.50 -3.65
C MET A 328 6.25 18.80 -3.58
N ARG A 329 6.78 19.91 -4.11
CA ARG A 329 6.17 21.25 -4.07
C ARG A 329 4.73 21.26 -4.55
N GLN A 330 4.40 20.62 -5.68
CA GLN A 330 3.03 20.60 -6.20
C GLN A 330 2.00 20.01 -5.21
N VAL A 331 2.38 18.98 -4.44
CA VAL A 331 1.49 18.41 -3.41
C VAL A 331 1.36 19.35 -2.23
N ASN A 332 2.46 19.99 -1.82
CA ASN A 332 2.42 20.99 -0.76
C ASN A 332 1.55 22.20 -1.17
N ASP A 333 1.70 22.68 -2.40
CA ASP A 333 0.91 23.79 -2.96
C ASP A 333 -0.59 23.42 -3.02
N LEU A 334 -0.90 22.18 -3.40
CA LEU A 334 -2.25 21.62 -3.38
C LEU A 334 -2.87 21.66 -1.97
N ILE A 335 -2.12 21.21 -0.95
CA ILE A 335 -2.55 21.20 0.45
C ILE A 335 -2.70 22.63 0.99
N MET A 336 -1.72 23.51 0.73
CA MET A 336 -1.75 24.91 1.17
C MET A 336 -2.91 25.69 0.54
N GLY A 337 -3.19 25.45 -0.73
CA GLY A 337 -4.32 26.05 -1.42
C GLY A 337 -5.68 25.68 -0.81
N PHE A 338 -5.78 24.61 -0.01
CA PHE A 338 -7.01 24.25 0.70
C PHE A 338 -7.19 25.00 2.02
N GLN A 339 -6.10 25.37 2.71
CA GLN A 339 -6.20 26.21 3.92
C GLN A 339 -6.85 27.57 3.65
N THR A 340 -6.74 28.06 2.41
CA THR A 340 -7.39 29.29 1.94
C THR A 340 -8.86 29.13 1.55
N PHE A 341 -9.37 27.90 1.40
CA PHE A 341 -10.80 27.59 1.20
C PHE A 341 -11.39 27.02 2.50
N GLN A 342 -11.51 27.84 3.54
CA GLN A 342 -12.35 27.50 4.68
C GLN A 342 -13.82 27.80 4.35
N ILE A 343 -14.66 26.78 4.53
CA ILE A 343 -16.12 26.89 4.72
C ILE A 343 -16.38 27.45 6.11
#